data_AF-A0A0S1TLK8-F1
#
_entry.id   AF-A0A0S1TLK8-F1
#
_cell.length_a   1.000
_cell.length_b   1.000
_cell.length_c   1.000
_cell.angle_alpha   90.00
_cell.angle_beta   90.00
_cell.angle_gamma   90.00
#
_symmetry.space_group_name_H-M   'P 1'
#
loop_
_entity.id
_entity.type
_entity.pdbx_description
1 polymer ?
#
loop_
_entity_poly.entity_id
_entity_poly.type
_entity_poly.pdbx_seq_one_letter_code
_entity_poly.pdbx_strand_id
1 'polypeptide(L)'
;MDIGRATVTALLLNVPGAVPGVTFLSGGQSLKEASVNLNAINTVELKKPWALTFRYGRALQASVLRAWAGKPENVLAGQQELIKRAKANGQASQGKYVAGSVTSVGAQTGLFVANHAY
;
A
#
# COMPACT_ATOMS: atom_id res chain seq x y z
N MET A 1 8.46 -19.09 -2.56
CA MET A 1 8.78 -17.77 -3.16
C MET A 1 8.02 -16.73 -2.38
N ASP A 2 8.68 -15.70 -1.88
CA ASP A 2 8.04 -14.59 -1.18
C ASP A 2 7.26 -13.67 -2.14
N ILE A 3 6.31 -12.89 -1.62
CA ILE A 3 5.41 -12.03 -2.42
C ILE A 3 6.20 -11.07 -3.32
N GLY A 4 7.29 -10.49 -2.80
CA GLY A 4 8.11 -9.53 -3.53
C GLY A 4 8.72 -10.17 -4.76
N ARG A 5 9.49 -11.26 -4.57
CA ARG A 5 10.16 -11.95 -5.67
C ARG A 5 9.16 -12.50 -6.69
N ALA A 6 8.07 -13.13 -6.23
CA ALA A 6 7.03 -13.68 -7.11
C ALA A 6 6.43 -12.61 -8.02
N THR A 7 6.13 -11.44 -7.45
CA THR A 7 5.57 -10.30 -8.20
C THR A 7 6.56 -9.76 -9.22
N VAL A 8 7.82 -9.52 -8.83
CA VAL A 8 8.84 -8.97 -9.75
C VAL A 8 9.13 -9.95 -10.89
N THR A 9 9.22 -11.25 -10.59
CA THR A 9 9.38 -12.28 -11.63
C THR A 9 8.20 -12.29 -12.61
N ALA A 10 6.96 -12.23 -12.12
CA ALA A 10 5.79 -12.18 -12.98
C ALA A 10 5.81 -10.94 -13.91
N LEU A 11 6.19 -9.77 -13.39
CA LEU A 11 6.32 -8.56 -14.20
C LEU A 11 7.45 -8.67 -15.23
N LEU A 12 8.61 -9.21 -14.85
CA LEU A 12 9.73 -9.42 -15.76
C LEU A 12 9.41 -10.33 -16.94
N LEU A 13 8.52 -11.32 -16.73
CA LEU A 13 8.12 -12.24 -17.78
C LEU A 13 7.07 -11.67 -18.74
N ASN A 14 6.34 -10.62 -18.34
CA ASN A 14 5.11 -10.22 -19.06
C ASN A 14 5.00 -8.73 -19.38
N VAL A 15 5.74 -7.85 -18.71
CA VAL A 15 5.66 -6.40 -18.92
C VAL A 15 6.85 -5.95 -19.77
N PRO A 16 6.64 -5.19 -20.86
CA PRO A 16 7.73 -4.59 -21.61
C PRO A 16 8.44 -3.49 -20.82
N GLY A 17 9.77 -3.39 -20.96
CA GLY A 17 10.58 -2.36 -20.28
C GLY A 17 10.27 -0.92 -20.68
N ALA A 18 9.55 -0.70 -21.78
CA ALA A 18 9.12 0.63 -22.24
C ALA A 18 7.97 1.21 -21.41
N VAL A 19 7.26 0.39 -20.62
CA VAL A 19 6.24 0.89 -19.70
C VAL A 19 6.93 1.78 -18.65
N PRO A 20 6.38 2.96 -18.29
CA PRO A 20 7.04 3.85 -17.34
C PRO A 20 6.90 3.39 -15.87
N GLY A 21 5.83 2.67 -15.53
CA GLY A 21 5.56 2.26 -14.16
C GLY A 21 4.39 1.30 -14.00
N VAL A 22 4.37 0.62 -12.86
CA VAL A 22 3.28 -0.25 -12.41
C VAL A 22 2.74 0.27 -11.08
N THR A 23 1.45 0.54 -11.03
CA THR A 23 0.76 1.00 -9.81
C THR A 23 -0.07 -0.13 -9.22
N PHE A 24 0.34 -0.70 -8.10
CA PHE A 24 -0.35 -1.82 -7.47
C PHE A 24 -1.65 -1.39 -6.79
N LEU A 25 -2.68 -2.21 -6.94
CA LEU A 25 -3.89 -2.16 -6.12
C LEU A 25 -3.64 -2.85 -4.77
N SER A 26 -4.33 -2.41 -3.72
CA SER A 26 -4.22 -3.04 -2.40
C SER A 26 -5.10 -4.28 -2.24
N GLY A 27 -6.13 -4.43 -3.09
CA GLY A 27 -7.10 -5.50 -2.96
C GLY A 27 -7.78 -5.49 -1.59
N GLY A 28 -7.84 -6.65 -0.94
CA GLY A 28 -8.35 -6.85 0.43
C GLY A 28 -7.27 -6.84 1.51
N GLN A 29 -6.01 -6.53 1.17
CA GLN A 29 -4.90 -6.51 2.13
C GLN A 29 -5.17 -5.48 3.23
N SER A 30 -4.65 -5.75 4.43
CA SER A 30 -4.64 -4.74 5.49
C SER A 30 -3.76 -3.55 5.10
N LEU A 31 -3.93 -2.41 5.78
CA LEU A 31 -3.11 -1.22 5.52
C LEU A 31 -1.61 -1.54 5.70
N LYS A 32 -1.25 -2.20 6.80
CA LYS A 32 0.14 -2.57 7.10
C LYS A 32 0.70 -3.52 6.05
N GLU A 33 -0.05 -4.56 5.71
CA GLU A 33 0.36 -5.58 4.74
C GLU A 33 0.61 -4.98 3.36
N ALA A 34 -0.26 -4.09 2.88
CA ALA A 34 -0.06 -3.41 1.60
C ALA A 34 1.28 -2.66 1.54
N SER A 35 1.65 -1.92 2.60
CA SER A 35 2.95 -1.23 2.66
C SER A 35 4.13 -2.21 2.76
N VAL A 36 4.00 -3.29 3.54
CA VAL A 36 5.05 -4.30 3.68
C VAL A 36 5.31 -5.01 2.35
N ASN A 37 4.25 -5.41 1.64
CA ASN A 37 4.36 -6.09 0.36
C ASN A 37 4.93 -5.18 -0.72
N LEU A 38 4.49 -3.91 -0.80
CA LEU A 38 5.08 -2.93 -1.72
C LEU A 38 6.57 -2.69 -1.45
N ASN A 39 6.95 -2.64 -0.17
CA ASN A 39 8.35 -2.50 0.21
C ASN A 39 9.15 -3.73 -0.22
N ALA A 40 8.64 -4.93 0.06
CA ALA A 40 9.27 -6.19 -0.33
C ALA A 40 9.49 -6.26 -1.85
N ILE A 41 8.51 -5.86 -2.66
CA ILE A 41 8.63 -5.76 -4.12
C ILE A 41 9.79 -4.82 -4.51
N ASN A 42 9.87 -3.64 -3.89
CA ASN A 42 10.90 -2.66 -4.22
C ASN A 42 12.30 -3.06 -3.72
N THR A 43 12.42 -3.89 -2.68
CA THR A 43 13.71 -4.38 -2.16
C THR A 43 14.26 -5.60 -2.88
N VAL A 44 13.50 -6.25 -3.78
CA VAL A 44 13.98 -7.42 -4.54
C VAL A 44 15.19 -7.03 -5.39
N GLU A 45 16.30 -7.75 -5.25
CA GLU A 45 17.54 -7.54 -6.02
C GLU A 45 17.46 -8.13 -7.44
N LEU A 46 16.53 -7.62 -8.24
CA LEU A 46 16.41 -7.90 -9.68
C LEU A 46 16.27 -6.57 -10.43
N LYS A 47 16.63 -6.57 -11.72
CA LYS A 47 16.38 -5.41 -12.58
C LYS A 47 14.88 -5.14 -12.64
N LYS A 48 14.48 -3.90 -12.36
CA LYS A 48 13.09 -3.42 -12.44
C LYS A 48 13.12 -2.15 -13.29
N PRO A 49 12.88 -2.24 -14.62
CA PRO A 49 12.94 -1.08 -15.50
C PRO A 49 11.75 -0.13 -15.32
N TRP A 50 10.77 -0.50 -14.48
CA TRP A 50 9.55 0.27 -14.17
C TRP A 50 9.67 0.93 -12.80
N ALA A 51 9.03 2.10 -12.64
CA ALA A 51 8.67 2.56 -11.30
C ALA A 51 7.60 1.64 -10.70
N LEU A 52 7.82 1.11 -9.49
CA LEU A 52 6.89 0.23 -8.79
C LEU A 52 6.26 0.97 -7.60
N THR A 53 5.02 1.41 -7.77
CA THR A 53 4.34 2.29 -6.81
C THR A 53 2.92 1.83 -6.51
N PHE A 54 2.19 2.59 -5.70
CA PHE A 54 0.85 2.24 -5.22
C PHE A 54 -0.25 3.06 -5.88
N ARG A 55 -1.42 2.43 -6.07
CA ARG A 55 -2.72 3.06 -6.31
C ARG A 55 -3.71 2.42 -5.32
N TYR A 56 -3.73 2.94 -4.10
CA TYR A 56 -4.49 2.35 -2.99
C TYR A 56 -5.74 3.18 -2.65
N GLY A 57 -6.90 2.52 -2.66
CA GLY A 57 -8.13 3.04 -2.07
C GLY A 57 -8.20 2.68 -0.58
N ARG A 58 -8.72 1.49 -0.27
CA ARG A 58 -8.93 1.01 1.12
C ARG A 58 -7.66 1.08 1.98
N ALA A 59 -6.51 0.63 1.47
CA ALA A 59 -5.26 0.63 2.23
C ALA A 59 -4.65 2.04 2.48
N LEU A 60 -5.26 3.09 1.94
CA LEU A 60 -4.93 4.49 2.20
C LEU A 60 -6.02 5.18 3.05
N GLN A 61 -7.29 4.87 2.82
CA GLN A 61 -8.43 5.61 3.39
C GLN A 61 -9.13 4.92 4.58
N ALA A 62 -8.95 3.61 4.80
CA ALA A 62 -9.70 2.90 5.84
C ALA A 62 -9.45 3.45 7.25
N SER A 63 -8.21 3.85 7.58
CA SER A 63 -7.91 4.50 8.87
C SER A 63 -8.44 5.94 8.93
N VAL A 64 -8.42 6.66 7.80
CA VAL A 64 -8.97 8.01 7.66
C VAL A 64 -10.46 8.01 7.99
N LEU A 65 -11.22 7.12 7.36
CA LEU A 65 -12.67 7.01 7.56
C LEU A 65 -13.02 6.66 9.01
N ARG A 66 -12.25 5.75 9.64
CA ARG A 66 -12.44 5.41 11.05
C ARG A 66 -12.15 6.58 11.99
N ALA A 67 -11.06 7.31 11.75
CA ALA A 67 -10.69 8.45 12.57
C ALA A 67 -11.65 9.63 12.40
N TRP A 68 -12.10 9.88 11.17
CA TRP A 68 -13.06 10.95 10.88
C TRP A 68 -14.46 10.64 11.43
N ALA A 69 -14.95 9.40 11.25
CA ALA A 69 -16.26 8.95 11.70
C ALA A 69 -17.45 9.84 11.23
N GLY A 70 -17.29 10.59 10.14
CA GLY A 70 -18.31 11.50 9.61
C GLY A 70 -18.51 12.79 10.42
N LYS A 71 -17.66 13.06 11.42
CA LYS A 71 -17.81 14.17 12.36
C LYS A 71 -16.92 15.37 11.97
N PRO A 72 -17.46 16.59 11.81
CA PRO A 72 -16.68 17.76 11.45
C PRO A 72 -15.50 18.05 12.39
N GLU A 73 -15.68 17.81 13.69
CA GLU A 73 -14.65 17.98 14.72
C GLU A 73 -13.44 17.03 14.53
N ASN A 74 -13.62 15.93 13.81
CA ASN A 74 -12.59 14.90 13.60
C ASN A 74 -11.88 15.01 12.24
N VAL A 75 -12.13 16.06 11.45
CA VAL A 75 -11.48 16.25 10.14
C VAL A 75 -9.96 16.20 10.27
N LEU A 76 -9.40 16.87 11.28
CA LEU A 76 -7.96 16.89 11.52
C LEU A 76 -7.41 15.49 11.85
N ALA A 77 -8.15 14.71 12.66
CA ALA A 77 -7.76 13.33 12.98
C ALA A 77 -7.72 12.44 11.73
N GLY A 78 -8.71 12.57 10.84
CA GLY A 78 -8.73 11.88 9.55
C GLY A 78 -7.54 12.27 8.65
N GLN A 79 -7.24 13.56 8.53
CA GLN A 79 -6.11 14.05 7.74
C GLN A 79 -4.75 13.55 8.26
N GLN A 80 -4.58 13.48 9.59
CA GLN A 80 -3.37 12.93 10.19
C GLN A 80 -3.17 11.45 9.82
N GLU A 81 -4.24 10.64 9.83
CA GLU A 81 -4.17 9.24 9.38
C GLU A 81 -3.81 9.12 7.89
N LEU A 82 -4.33 10.03 7.06
CA LEU A 82 -4.00 10.06 5.62
C LEU A 82 -2.50 10.31 5.42
N ILE A 83 -1.94 11.31 6.11
CA ILE A 83 -0.51 11.66 6.02
C ILE A 83 0.36 10.48 6.47
N LYS A 84 0.02 9.83 7.59
CA LYS A 84 0.74 8.65 8.09
C LYS A 84 0.80 7.56 7.01
N ARG A 85 -0.36 7.22 6.42
CA ARG A 85 -0.45 6.17 5.40
C ARG A 85 0.22 6.54 4.08
N ALA A 86 0.11 7.80 3.65
CA ALA A 86 0.83 8.31 2.49
C ALA A 86 2.34 8.22 2.69
N LYS A 87 2.86 8.59 3.86
CA LYS A 87 4.29 8.48 4.21
C LYS A 87 4.76 7.01 4.19
N ALA A 88 4.01 6.11 4.82
CA ALA A 88 4.35 4.68 4.83
C ALA A 88 4.46 4.10 3.41
N ASN A 89 3.47 4.38 2.55
CA ASN A 89 3.46 3.87 1.18
C ASN A 89 4.51 4.55 0.29
N GLY A 90 4.78 5.84 0.50
CA GLY A 90 5.85 6.56 -0.20
C GLY A 90 7.26 6.11 0.18
N GLN A 91 7.46 5.65 1.42
CA GLN A 91 8.70 4.97 1.81
C GLN A 91 8.78 3.56 1.21
N ALA A 92 7.65 2.85 1.16
CA ALA A 92 7.58 1.49 0.62
C ALA A 92 7.84 1.46 -0.89
N SER A 93 7.38 2.46 -1.65
CA SER A 93 7.69 2.59 -3.08
C SER A 93 9.18 2.86 -3.36
N GLN A 94 9.94 3.26 -2.34
CA GLN A 94 11.40 3.43 -2.41
C GLN A 94 12.17 2.24 -1.82
N GLY A 95 11.48 1.22 -1.30
CA GLY A 95 12.13 0.11 -0.57
C GLY A 95 12.71 0.50 0.79
N LYS A 96 12.26 1.62 1.38
CA LYS A 96 12.80 2.19 2.63
C LYS A 96 11.83 2.10 3.81
N TYR A 97 10.70 1.43 3.64
CA TYR A 97 9.71 1.29 4.69
C TYR A 97 10.10 0.18 5.67
N VAL A 98 10.17 0.54 6.96
CA VAL A 98 10.38 -0.41 8.05
C VAL A 98 9.04 -0.82 8.62
N ALA A 99 8.75 -2.12 8.65
CA ALA A 99 7.46 -2.62 9.15
C ALA A 99 7.20 -2.18 10.59
N GLY A 100 6.08 -1.49 10.83
CA GLY A 100 5.72 -0.97 12.15
C GLY A 100 6.25 0.42 12.47
N SER A 101 7.08 1.02 11.61
CA SER A 101 7.56 2.41 11.78
C SER A 101 6.46 3.47 11.68
N VAL A 102 5.31 3.11 11.09
CA VAL A 102 4.13 3.96 11.01
C VAL A 102 2.95 3.23 11.67
N THR A 103 2.43 3.84 12.73
CA THR A 103 1.20 3.40 13.39
C THR A 103 -0.01 4.07 12.72
N SER A 104 -1.13 3.34 12.61
CA SER A 104 -2.36 3.87 12.03
C SER A 104 -3.56 3.07 12.57
N VAL A 105 -4.71 3.72 12.69
CA VAL A 105 -5.91 3.13 13.29
C VAL A 105 -6.40 1.95 12.47
N GLY A 106 -6.44 0.76 13.09
CA GLY A 106 -6.85 -0.50 12.46
C GLY A 106 -5.96 -0.91 11.28
N ALA A 107 -4.64 -0.68 11.40
CA ALA A 107 -3.66 -0.99 10.36
C ALA A 107 -3.54 -2.48 10.03
N GLN A 108 -3.88 -3.36 10.98
CA GLN A 108 -3.81 -4.82 10.82
C GLN A 108 -5.13 -5.45 10.39
N THR A 109 -6.23 -4.69 10.43
CA THR A 109 -7.55 -5.18 10.04
C THR A 109 -7.56 -5.45 8.54
N GLY A 110 -7.84 -6.71 8.16
CA GLY A 110 -8.07 -7.08 6.77
C GLY A 110 -9.20 -6.25 6.17
N LEU A 111 -9.05 -5.82 4.92
CA LEU A 111 -9.98 -4.92 4.24
C LEU A 111 -10.82 -5.65 3.18
N PHE A 112 -10.76 -6.97 3.15
CA PHE A 112 -11.56 -7.79 2.26
C PHE A 112 -13.04 -7.70 2.64
N VAL A 113 -13.87 -7.48 1.62
CA VAL A 113 -15.33 -7.47 1.73
C VAL A 113 -15.84 -8.32 0.58
N ALA A 114 -16.51 -9.43 0.90
CA ALA A 114 -17.06 -10.33 -0.11
C ALA A 114 -18.06 -9.56 -0.99
N ASN A 115 -17.96 -9.73 -2.31
CA ASN A 115 -18.82 -9.08 -3.30
C ASN A 115 -18.89 -7.55 -3.25
N HIS A 116 -17.99 -6.88 -2.49
CA HIS A 116 -18.06 -5.44 -2.25
C HIS A 116 -19.44 -4.98 -1.72
N ALA A 117 -20.13 -5.83 -0.95
CA ALA A 117 -21.38 -5.46 -0.30
C ALA A 117 -21.10 -4.43 0.81
N TYR A 118 -21.69 -3.24 0.69
CA TYR A 118 -21.61 -2.15 1.66
C TYR A 118 -22.99 -1.84 2.23
#